data_AF-U7UI36-F1
#
_entry.id   AF-U7UI36-F1
#
_cell.length_a   1.000
_cell.length_b   1.000
_cell.length_c   1.000
_cell.angle_alpha   90.00
_cell.angle_beta   90.00
_cell.angle_gamma   90.00
#
_symmetry.space_group_name_H-M   'P 1'
#
loop_
_entity.id
_entity.type
_entity.pdbx_description
1 polymer ?
#
loop_
_entity_poly.entity_id
_entity_poly.type
_entity_poly.pdbx_seq_one_letter_code
_entity_poly.pdbx_strand_id
1 'polypeptide(L)'
;MNFGILDILRLTLYLVYVFLGYLLCLARGRYMLNMLQIEEYNNSKFAIWLKENLNKVFSFTNTTDAKTPLVMTDRAKRLYKLFLFINSVLFAGVLGLLFAKFNDLGLVIIVLVLLIALIQPLILLIANGIRSPLEKKINMGFYKSAQEKIIKYKKNGLKVVGITGSFGKTSVKFYLETILREKFKVQNSPSSYNTPMGLSKVINNDLEEESQIFIAEMGAYKPGEIDECAKLVMPDIGILTAVGPTHMQSFKTIENIQKTKYELIENLPEDGTAIFNYDNDYVKPLADKTLKKTIRYGLKDNEKLSLKAENIVLDERGSSFDLSYEGKSLPCTTKLLGEHSIQNLLGAAGAALTLGMSLEEVVNGIKKVEPVEHRLNLIEGGGNGVIVIDDAFNSNPVGFRAALKVLGAFKNGRKIIITPGMVELGDMEEEENYKIGKVMADVCDYSILVGIKRTAPIKRGLEEMGVESDKIIVVKNLNQAMSELSKITRPNDVVLFENDLPDTYEE
;
A
#
# COMPACT_ATOMS: atom_id res chain seq x y z
N MET A 1 -64.75 4.24 -7.60
CA MET A 1 -64.66 3.96 -6.16
C MET A 1 -64.78 5.29 -5.43
N ASN A 2 -65.82 5.49 -4.61
CA ASN A 2 -65.86 6.65 -3.71
C ASN A 2 -64.93 6.35 -2.53
N PHE A 3 -63.73 6.91 -2.55
CA PHE A 3 -62.80 6.82 -1.42
C PHE A 3 -63.28 7.71 -0.29
N GLY A 4 -63.36 7.16 0.93
CA GLY A 4 -63.60 7.97 2.11
C GLY A 4 -62.38 8.82 2.46
N ILE A 5 -62.56 9.90 3.23
CA ILE A 5 -61.44 10.73 3.75
C ILE A 5 -60.40 9.87 4.48
N LEU A 6 -60.84 8.81 5.19
CA LEU A 6 -59.96 7.89 5.89
C LEU A 6 -59.07 7.05 4.96
N ASP A 7 -59.59 6.66 3.79
CA ASP A 7 -58.85 5.89 2.77
C ASP A 7 -57.77 6.76 2.14
N ILE A 8 -58.09 8.03 1.86
CA ILE A 8 -57.15 9.01 1.34
C ILE A 8 -56.00 9.23 2.35
N LEU A 9 -56.33 9.43 3.62
CA LEU A 9 -55.31 9.61 4.68
C LEU A 9 -54.40 8.39 4.82
N ARG A 10 -54.95 7.16 4.77
CA ARG A 10 -54.16 5.92 4.82
C ARG A 10 -53.23 5.79 3.62
N LEU A 11 -53.74 6.03 2.41
CA LEU A 11 -52.94 5.97 1.20
C LEU A 11 -51.80 7.01 1.23
N THR A 12 -52.10 8.25 1.62
CA THR A 12 -51.08 9.30 1.80
C THR A 12 -50.02 8.89 2.79
N LEU A 13 -50.40 8.33 3.94
CA LEU A 13 -49.46 7.84 4.95
C LEU A 13 -48.54 6.74 4.39
N TYR A 14 -49.08 5.76 3.66
CA TYR A 14 -48.27 4.71 3.04
C TYR A 14 -47.32 5.25 1.96
N LEU A 15 -47.76 6.22 1.15
CA LEU A 15 -46.89 6.89 0.19
C LEU A 15 -45.72 7.61 0.88
N VAL A 16 -45.97 8.26 2.03
CA VAL A 16 -44.91 8.85 2.86
C VAL A 16 -43.94 7.77 3.36
N TYR A 17 -44.43 6.64 3.86
CA TYR A 17 -43.56 5.54 4.29
C TYR A 17 -42.72 4.96 3.16
N VAL A 18 -43.30 4.75 1.98
CA VAL A 18 -42.58 4.28 0.80
C VAL A 18 -41.51 5.30 0.39
N PHE A 19 -41.83 6.59 0.40
CA PHE A 19 -40.86 7.65 0.09
C PHE A 19 -39.71 7.73 1.11
N LEU A 20 -40.02 7.74 2.41
CA LEU A 20 -39.02 7.72 3.47
C LEU A 20 -38.15 6.46 3.42
N GLY A 21 -38.75 5.31 3.13
CA GLY A 21 -38.05 4.06 2.90
C GLY A 21 -37.10 4.11 1.71
N TYR A 22 -37.50 4.76 0.62
CA TYR A 22 -36.62 4.98 -0.54
C TYR A 22 -35.42 5.84 -0.16
N LEU A 23 -35.63 6.96 0.55
CA LEU A 23 -34.55 7.82 1.03
C LEU A 23 -33.58 7.05 1.96
N LEU A 24 -34.10 6.21 2.85
CA LEU A 24 -33.30 5.35 3.70
C LEU A 24 -32.45 4.37 2.87
N CYS A 25 -33.01 3.77 1.83
CA CYS A 25 -32.28 2.89 0.92
C CYS A 25 -31.14 3.62 0.20
N LEU A 26 -31.34 4.89 -0.19
CA LEU A 26 -30.30 5.71 -0.81
C LEU A 26 -29.15 6.01 0.16
N ALA A 27 -29.48 6.40 1.39
CA ALA A 27 -28.48 6.68 2.43
C ALA A 27 -27.65 5.44 2.76
N ARG A 28 -28.31 4.29 2.98
CA ARG A 28 -27.66 3.00 3.23
C ARG A 28 -26.84 2.54 2.02
N GLY A 29 -27.38 2.71 0.81
CA GLY A 29 -26.70 2.37 -0.44
C GLY A 29 -25.37 3.12 -0.63
N ARG A 30 -25.32 4.41 -0.30
CA ARG A 30 -24.08 5.21 -0.37
C ARG A 30 -23.03 4.72 0.61
N TYR A 31 -23.42 4.41 1.85
CA TYR A 31 -22.51 3.86 2.83
C TYR A 31 -21.94 2.50 2.39
N MET A 32 -22.81 1.60 1.93
CA MET A 32 -22.38 0.28 1.43
C MET A 32 -21.51 0.39 0.17
N LEU A 33 -21.77 1.39 -0.69
CA LEU A 33 -20.91 1.69 -1.83
C LEU A 33 -19.52 2.16 -1.40
N ASN A 34 -19.41 2.95 -0.32
CA ASN A 34 -18.13 3.33 0.25
C ASN A 34 -17.35 2.07 0.68
N MET A 35 -17.99 1.21 1.48
CA MET A 35 -17.35 -0.02 1.97
C MET A 35 -16.94 -0.96 0.83
N LEU A 36 -17.80 -1.14 -0.19
CA LEU A 36 -17.45 -1.90 -1.38
C LEU A 36 -16.28 -1.27 -2.17
N GLN A 37 -16.18 0.06 -2.21
CA GLN A 37 -15.06 0.76 -2.85
C GLN A 37 -13.75 0.55 -2.08
N ILE A 38 -13.78 0.58 -0.75
CA ILE A 38 -12.62 0.26 0.11
C ILE A 38 -12.16 -1.18 -0.15
N GLU A 39 -13.10 -2.12 -0.30
CA GLU A 39 -12.82 -3.51 -0.66
C GLU A 39 -12.51 -3.73 -2.15
N GLU A 40 -12.10 -2.67 -2.87
CA GLU A 40 -11.67 -2.69 -4.28
C GLU A 40 -12.72 -3.26 -5.25
N TYR A 41 -14.00 -3.16 -4.87
CA TYR A 41 -15.14 -3.74 -5.56
C TYR A 41 -15.05 -5.26 -5.75
N ASN A 42 -14.35 -5.95 -4.85
CA ASN A 42 -14.27 -7.41 -4.83
C ASN A 42 -15.47 -7.98 -4.05
N ASN A 43 -16.38 -8.66 -4.76
CA ASN A 43 -17.58 -9.23 -4.15
C ASN A 43 -17.27 -10.22 -3.01
N SER A 44 -16.19 -10.99 -3.10
CA SER A 44 -15.83 -11.97 -2.07
C SER A 44 -15.30 -11.28 -0.81
N LYS A 45 -14.39 -10.31 -0.95
CA LYS A 45 -13.89 -9.50 0.18
C LYS A 45 -15.04 -8.75 0.84
N PHE A 46 -15.89 -8.11 0.05
CA PHE A 46 -17.05 -7.39 0.56
C PHE A 46 -18.04 -8.32 1.29
N ALA A 47 -18.27 -9.54 0.79
CA ALA A 47 -19.11 -10.52 1.47
C ALA A 47 -18.53 -10.97 2.82
N ILE A 48 -17.21 -11.14 2.91
CA ILE A 48 -16.51 -11.44 4.17
C ILE A 48 -16.66 -10.26 5.13
N TRP A 49 -16.37 -9.04 4.66
CA TRP A 49 -16.52 -7.81 5.44
C TRP A 49 -17.93 -7.66 6.02
N LEU A 50 -18.96 -7.93 5.21
CA LEU A 50 -20.37 -7.90 5.66
C LEU A 50 -20.64 -8.88 6.80
N LYS A 51 -20.05 -10.08 6.75
CA LYS A 51 -20.20 -11.12 7.77
C LYS A 51 -19.47 -10.76 9.06
N GLU A 52 -18.32 -10.10 8.97
CA GLU A 52 -17.52 -9.66 10.12
C GLU A 52 -18.10 -8.39 10.77
N ASN A 53 -18.84 -7.58 10.01
CA ASN A 53 -19.33 -6.27 10.45
C ASN A 53 -20.86 -6.19 10.54
N LEU A 54 -21.55 -7.28 10.92
CA LEU A 54 -23.03 -7.33 10.98
C LEU A 54 -23.65 -6.16 11.78
N ASN A 55 -23.02 -5.77 12.89
CA ASN A 55 -23.48 -4.64 13.71
C ASN A 55 -23.49 -3.32 12.92
N LYS A 56 -22.46 -3.07 12.10
CA LYS A 56 -22.39 -1.89 11.22
C LYS A 56 -23.34 -2.01 10.03
N VAL A 57 -23.53 -3.21 9.51
CA VAL A 57 -24.46 -3.48 8.40
C VAL A 57 -25.90 -3.17 8.81
N PHE A 58 -26.31 -3.54 10.03
CA PHE A 58 -27.68 -3.33 10.53
C PHE A 58 -27.88 -2.02 11.29
N SER A 59 -26.83 -1.24 11.53
CA SER A 59 -26.95 0.09 12.13
C SER A 59 -27.77 1.04 11.23
N PHE A 60 -28.62 1.84 11.86
CA PHE A 60 -29.35 2.95 11.22
C PHE A 60 -28.62 4.29 11.37
N THR A 61 -27.66 4.37 12.29
CA THR A 61 -26.76 5.52 12.50
C THR A 61 -25.40 5.16 11.93
N ASN A 62 -25.20 5.42 10.65
CA ASN A 62 -23.89 5.24 10.03
C ASN A 62 -23.14 6.57 10.12
N THR A 63 -22.42 6.78 11.22
CA THR A 63 -21.34 7.76 11.24
C THR A 63 -20.26 7.25 10.29
N THR A 64 -19.85 8.10 9.36
CA THR A 64 -18.77 7.82 8.43
C THR A 64 -17.44 7.89 9.17
N ASP A 65 -17.16 6.91 10.02
CA ASP A 65 -15.89 6.81 10.75
C ASP A 65 -14.76 6.22 9.87
N ALA A 66 -15.00 6.02 8.57
CA ALA A 66 -13.95 5.64 7.62
C ALA A 66 -13.09 6.86 7.31
N LYS A 67 -11.75 6.79 7.55
CA LYS A 67 -10.79 7.85 7.20
C LYS A 67 -10.80 8.14 5.70
N THR A 68 -11.17 7.15 4.87
CA THR A 68 -11.31 7.34 3.41
C THR A 68 -12.77 7.60 3.00
N PRO A 69 -13.11 8.81 2.51
CA PRO A 69 -14.45 9.13 2.07
C PRO A 69 -14.79 8.45 0.72
N LEU A 70 -16.09 8.25 0.46
CA LEU A 70 -16.58 7.75 -0.82
C LEU A 70 -16.17 8.71 -1.95
N VAL A 71 -15.42 8.20 -2.93
CA VAL A 71 -15.06 8.95 -4.13
C VAL A 71 -15.90 8.45 -5.29
N MET A 72 -16.75 9.32 -5.84
CA MET A 72 -17.62 9.00 -7.00
C MET A 72 -16.82 8.97 -8.31
N THR A 73 -16.00 7.93 -8.48
CA THR A 73 -15.32 7.59 -9.73
C THR A 73 -16.31 7.21 -10.82
N ASP A 74 -15.89 7.14 -12.08
CA ASP A 74 -16.79 6.73 -13.16
C ASP A 74 -17.30 5.29 -13.00
N ARG A 75 -16.48 4.39 -12.42
CA ARG A 75 -16.90 3.05 -12.00
C ARG A 75 -17.98 3.13 -10.91
N ALA A 76 -17.74 3.91 -9.85
CA ALA A 76 -18.70 4.11 -8.77
C ALA A 76 -20.02 4.69 -9.29
N LYS A 77 -19.97 5.70 -10.18
CA LYS A 77 -21.15 6.29 -10.83
C LYS A 77 -21.93 5.26 -11.65
N ARG A 78 -21.25 4.45 -12.48
CA ARG A 78 -21.91 3.40 -13.29
C ARG A 78 -22.56 2.32 -12.43
N LEU A 79 -21.87 1.88 -11.38
CA LEU A 79 -22.40 0.91 -10.42
C LEU A 79 -23.59 1.48 -9.66
N TYR A 80 -23.46 2.69 -9.13
CA TYR A 80 -24.52 3.36 -8.38
C TYR A 80 -25.75 3.63 -9.24
N LYS A 81 -25.59 3.98 -10.52
CA LYS A 81 -26.72 4.09 -11.47
C LYS A 81 -27.49 2.76 -11.61
N LEU A 82 -26.80 1.62 -11.70
CA LEU A 82 -27.47 0.31 -11.75
C LEU A 82 -28.14 -0.01 -10.41
N PHE A 83 -27.47 0.27 -9.29
CA PHE A 83 -28.05 0.12 -7.95
C PHE A 83 -29.34 0.95 -7.78
N LEU A 84 -29.34 2.21 -8.24
CA LEU A 84 -30.51 3.07 -8.24
C LEU A 84 -31.62 2.50 -9.12
N PHE A 85 -31.28 2.00 -10.31
CA PHE A 85 -32.25 1.38 -11.20
C PHE A 85 -32.93 0.17 -10.56
N ILE A 86 -32.17 -0.74 -9.94
CA ILE A 86 -32.73 -1.91 -9.24
C ILE A 86 -33.66 -1.47 -8.09
N ASN A 87 -33.24 -0.50 -7.29
CA ASN A 87 -34.10 0.05 -6.22
C ASN A 87 -35.38 0.68 -6.80
N SER A 88 -35.29 1.45 -7.87
CA SER A 88 -36.48 2.05 -8.50
C SER A 88 -37.46 0.98 -9.02
N VAL A 89 -36.97 -0.13 -9.57
CA VAL A 89 -37.81 -1.26 -9.98
C VAL A 89 -38.51 -1.92 -8.79
N LEU A 90 -37.78 -2.17 -7.69
CA LEU A 90 -38.36 -2.74 -6.47
C LEU A 90 -39.45 -1.83 -5.88
N PHE A 91 -39.17 -0.52 -5.77
CA PHE A 91 -40.13 0.45 -5.24
C PHE A 91 -41.32 0.68 -6.19
N ALA A 92 -41.13 0.60 -7.51
CA ALA A 92 -42.26 0.58 -8.46
C ALA A 92 -43.16 -0.64 -8.22
N GLY A 93 -42.59 -1.80 -7.92
CA GLY A 93 -43.34 -2.99 -7.53
C GLY A 93 -44.13 -2.80 -6.22
N VAL A 94 -43.50 -2.21 -5.20
CA VAL A 94 -44.17 -1.86 -3.93
C VAL A 94 -45.32 -0.87 -4.16
N LEU A 95 -45.10 0.17 -4.98
CA LEU A 95 -46.15 1.12 -5.34
C LEU A 95 -47.29 0.44 -6.11
N GLY A 96 -46.98 -0.46 -7.04
CA GLY A 96 -48.01 -1.24 -7.75
C GLY A 96 -48.87 -2.07 -6.79
N LEU A 97 -48.25 -2.75 -5.82
CA LEU A 97 -48.96 -3.50 -4.77
C LEU A 97 -49.80 -2.59 -3.87
N LEU A 98 -49.26 -1.42 -3.50
CA LEU A 98 -49.98 -0.39 -2.74
C LEU A 98 -51.25 0.02 -3.49
N PHE A 99 -51.14 0.45 -4.74
CA PHE A 99 -52.31 0.89 -5.51
C PHE A 99 -53.32 -0.24 -5.78
N ALA A 100 -52.87 -1.49 -5.88
CA ALA A 100 -53.77 -2.62 -6.10
C ALA A 100 -54.59 -3.02 -4.85
N LYS A 101 -54.02 -2.93 -3.64
CA LYS A 101 -54.64 -3.46 -2.40
C LYS A 101 -54.27 -2.68 -1.12
N PHE A 102 -54.26 -1.34 -1.15
CA PHE A 102 -53.82 -0.54 0.01
C PHE A 102 -54.67 -0.73 1.28
N ASN A 103 -55.94 -1.11 1.15
CA ASN A 103 -56.83 -1.34 2.31
C ASN A 103 -56.49 -2.63 3.07
N ASP A 104 -55.91 -3.63 2.41
CA ASP A 104 -55.61 -4.94 3.00
C ASP A 104 -54.12 -5.15 3.31
N LEU A 105 -53.22 -4.43 2.61
CA LEU A 105 -51.77 -4.70 2.61
C LEU A 105 -50.91 -3.60 3.25
N GLY A 106 -51.50 -2.64 3.96
CA GLY A 106 -50.75 -1.52 4.55
C GLY A 106 -49.54 -1.93 5.40
N LEU A 107 -49.73 -2.86 6.35
CA LEU A 107 -48.64 -3.37 7.18
C LEU A 107 -47.61 -4.15 6.36
N VAL A 108 -48.07 -4.93 5.37
CA VAL A 108 -47.20 -5.71 4.47
C VAL A 108 -46.29 -4.77 3.68
N ILE A 109 -46.78 -3.62 3.24
CA ILE A 109 -46.00 -2.62 2.50
C ILE A 109 -44.90 -2.02 3.38
N ILE A 110 -45.20 -1.69 4.63
CA ILE A 110 -44.19 -1.19 5.58
C ILE A 110 -43.11 -2.25 5.79
N VAL A 111 -43.50 -3.52 6.00
CA VAL A 111 -42.55 -4.64 6.16
C VAL A 111 -41.70 -4.82 4.90
N LEU A 112 -42.30 -4.78 3.70
CA LEU A 112 -41.57 -4.89 2.44
C LEU A 112 -40.56 -3.77 2.25
N VAL A 113 -40.92 -2.53 2.56
CA VAL A 113 -40.02 -1.38 2.50
C VAL A 113 -38.84 -1.55 3.45
N LEU A 114 -39.08 -2.00 4.69
CA LEU A 114 -38.02 -2.29 5.65
C LEU A 114 -37.12 -3.43 5.19
N LEU A 115 -37.68 -4.51 4.64
CA LEU A 115 -36.91 -5.62 4.09
C LEU A 115 -36.02 -5.15 2.93
N ILE A 116 -36.54 -4.31 2.02
CA ILE A 116 -35.74 -3.70 0.95
C ILE A 116 -34.61 -2.86 1.54
N ALA A 117 -34.86 -2.07 2.58
CA ALA A 117 -33.81 -1.28 3.24
C ALA A 117 -32.73 -2.14 3.91
N LEU A 118 -33.06 -3.34 4.38
CA LEU A 118 -32.11 -4.28 5.00
C LEU A 118 -31.21 -4.97 3.96
N ILE A 119 -31.74 -5.31 2.78
CA ILE A 119 -31.01 -6.04 1.73
C ILE A 119 -30.14 -5.17 0.81
N GLN A 120 -29.96 -3.88 1.12
CA GLN A 120 -29.13 -2.97 0.30
C GLN A 120 -27.71 -3.48 0.01
N PRO A 121 -26.98 -4.11 0.96
CA PRO A 121 -25.68 -4.70 0.65
C PRO A 121 -25.75 -5.80 -0.41
N LEU A 122 -26.82 -6.62 -0.38
CA LEU A 122 -27.04 -7.69 -1.35
C LEU A 122 -27.38 -7.13 -2.74
N ILE A 123 -28.22 -6.08 -2.81
CA ILE A 123 -28.51 -5.38 -4.07
C ILE A 123 -27.21 -4.87 -4.70
N LEU A 124 -26.31 -4.32 -3.88
CA LEU A 124 -25.03 -3.81 -4.35
C LEU A 124 -24.09 -4.92 -4.85
N LEU A 125 -24.02 -6.06 -4.15
CA LEU A 125 -23.31 -7.26 -4.60
C LEU A 125 -23.80 -7.76 -5.96
N ILE A 126 -25.14 -7.82 -6.13
CA ILE A 126 -25.78 -8.22 -7.39
C ILE A 126 -25.44 -7.20 -8.49
N ALA A 127 -25.60 -5.91 -8.22
CA ALA A 127 -25.31 -4.85 -9.18
C ALA A 127 -23.84 -4.88 -9.63
N ASN A 128 -22.89 -5.09 -8.71
CA ASN A 128 -21.47 -5.22 -9.04
C ASN A 128 -21.18 -6.50 -9.83
N GLY A 129 -21.86 -7.61 -9.50
CA GLY A 129 -21.78 -8.86 -10.26
C GLY A 129 -22.22 -8.68 -11.70
N ILE A 130 -23.37 -8.02 -11.92
CA ILE A 130 -23.91 -7.71 -13.26
C ILE A 130 -22.95 -6.78 -14.03
N ARG A 131 -22.31 -5.81 -13.36
CA ARG A 131 -21.40 -4.86 -14.01
C ARG A 131 -20.00 -5.40 -14.25
N SER A 132 -19.56 -6.41 -13.50
CA SER A 132 -18.20 -6.94 -13.56
C SER A 132 -17.70 -7.26 -14.98
N PRO A 133 -18.47 -7.90 -15.89
CA PRO A 133 -18.02 -8.16 -17.26
C PRO A 133 -17.76 -6.88 -18.07
N LEU A 134 -18.61 -5.87 -17.91
CA LEU A 134 -18.44 -4.58 -18.60
C LEU A 134 -17.21 -3.84 -18.05
N GLU A 135 -17.04 -3.80 -16.74
CA GLU A 135 -15.87 -3.17 -16.12
C GLU A 135 -14.57 -3.86 -16.55
N LYS A 136 -14.55 -5.19 -16.62
CA LYS A 136 -13.39 -5.95 -17.16
C LYS A 136 -13.10 -5.56 -18.61
N LYS A 137 -14.13 -5.41 -19.46
CA LYS A 137 -13.95 -4.99 -20.85
C LYS A 137 -13.39 -3.57 -20.96
N ILE A 138 -13.90 -2.63 -20.15
CA ILE A 138 -13.39 -1.26 -20.07
C ILE A 138 -11.92 -1.26 -19.64
N ASN A 139 -11.62 -1.97 -18.56
CA ASN A 139 -10.27 -2.11 -18.02
C ASN A 139 -9.30 -2.69 -19.07
N MET A 140 -9.72 -3.73 -19.78
CA MET A 140 -8.92 -4.32 -20.86
C MET A 140 -8.67 -3.34 -22.01
N GLY A 141 -9.59 -2.41 -22.28
CA GLY A 141 -9.38 -1.33 -23.24
C GLY A 141 -8.21 -0.42 -22.84
N PHE A 142 -8.20 0.04 -21.58
CA PHE A 142 -7.09 0.84 -21.04
C PHE A 142 -5.77 0.08 -21.04
N TYR A 143 -5.79 -1.19 -20.66
CA TYR A 143 -4.63 -2.08 -20.69
C TYR A 143 -4.03 -2.16 -22.10
N LYS A 144 -4.85 -2.46 -23.11
CA LYS A 144 -4.40 -2.58 -24.50
C LYS A 144 -3.85 -1.27 -25.05
N SER A 145 -4.55 -0.17 -24.79
CA SER A 145 -4.09 1.18 -25.18
C SER A 145 -2.71 1.48 -24.58
N ALA A 146 -2.50 1.16 -23.30
CA ALA A 146 -1.21 1.37 -22.65
C ALA A 146 -0.12 0.47 -23.26
N GLN A 147 -0.42 -0.80 -23.48
CA GLN A 147 0.49 -1.75 -24.09
C GLN A 147 0.91 -1.31 -25.50
N GLU A 148 -0.04 -0.88 -26.34
CA GLU A 148 0.21 -0.35 -27.69
C GLU A 148 1.11 0.89 -27.65
N LYS A 149 0.88 1.79 -26.69
CA LYS A 149 1.70 2.99 -26.49
C LYS A 149 3.14 2.64 -26.09
N ILE A 150 3.34 1.68 -25.18
CA ILE A 150 4.69 1.17 -24.84
C ILE A 150 5.37 0.56 -26.08
N ILE A 151 4.67 -0.28 -26.84
CA ILE A 151 5.22 -0.88 -28.06
C ILE A 151 5.66 0.21 -29.03
N LYS A 152 4.83 1.24 -29.24
CA LYS A 152 5.16 2.38 -30.10
C LYS A 152 6.42 3.10 -29.60
N TYR A 153 6.49 3.45 -28.32
CA TYR A 153 7.59 4.25 -27.79
C TYR A 153 8.90 3.46 -27.68
N LYS A 154 8.84 2.15 -27.41
CA LYS A 154 10.03 1.27 -27.45
C LYS A 154 10.65 1.22 -28.85
N LYS A 155 9.85 1.24 -29.92
CA LYS A 155 10.37 1.36 -31.31
C LYS A 155 11.12 2.68 -31.54
N ASN A 156 10.81 3.71 -30.77
CA ASN A 156 11.48 5.01 -30.79
C ASN A 156 12.62 5.13 -29.75
N GLY A 157 13.00 4.02 -29.10
CA GLY A 157 14.14 3.97 -28.18
C GLY A 157 13.81 4.05 -26.69
N LEU A 158 12.53 4.08 -26.29
CA LEU A 158 12.15 3.98 -24.87
C LEU A 158 12.68 2.69 -24.25
N LYS A 159 13.34 2.79 -23.09
CA LYS A 159 13.68 1.66 -22.23
C LYS A 159 12.76 1.60 -21.03
N VAL A 160 12.41 0.38 -20.62
CA VAL A 160 11.50 0.14 -19.50
C VAL A 160 12.23 -0.62 -18.39
N VAL A 161 12.19 -0.09 -17.17
CA VAL A 161 12.73 -0.73 -15.98
C VAL A 161 11.58 -1.19 -15.09
N GLY A 162 11.43 -2.50 -14.91
CA GLY A 162 10.49 -3.09 -13.96
C GLY A 162 11.13 -3.25 -12.59
N ILE A 163 10.39 -2.93 -11.52
CA ILE A 163 10.85 -3.05 -10.14
C ILE A 163 9.83 -3.84 -9.33
N THR A 164 10.27 -4.92 -8.68
CA THR A 164 9.42 -5.66 -7.75
C THR A 164 10.16 -6.14 -6.50
N GLY A 165 9.40 -6.67 -5.56
CA GLY A 165 9.84 -7.18 -4.27
C GLY A 165 8.78 -7.04 -3.19
N SER A 166 9.03 -7.64 -2.02
CA SER A 166 8.22 -7.44 -0.82
C SER A 166 8.39 -6.00 -0.29
N PHE A 167 9.63 -5.50 -0.24
CA PHE A 167 9.99 -4.19 0.32
C PHE A 167 10.90 -3.40 -0.63
N GLY A 168 11.19 -2.13 -0.34
CA GLY A 168 12.19 -1.32 -1.07
C GLY A 168 11.78 -0.82 -2.47
N LYS A 169 10.76 -1.41 -3.11
CA LYS A 169 10.29 -1.05 -4.47
C LYS A 169 10.17 0.47 -4.73
N THR A 170 9.38 1.16 -3.91
CA THR A 170 9.09 2.58 -4.09
C THR A 170 10.33 3.44 -3.89
N SER A 171 11.16 3.12 -2.89
CA SER A 171 12.46 3.77 -2.66
C SER A 171 13.36 3.61 -3.88
N VAL A 172 13.56 2.38 -4.37
CA VAL A 172 14.37 2.11 -5.57
C VAL A 172 13.84 2.87 -6.78
N LYS A 173 12.52 2.95 -6.99
CA LYS A 173 11.93 3.71 -8.09
C LYS A 173 12.32 5.19 -8.06
N PHE A 174 12.17 5.86 -6.93
CA PHE A 174 12.49 7.29 -6.81
C PHE A 174 14.00 7.57 -6.80
N TYR A 175 14.78 6.68 -6.21
CA TYR A 175 16.25 6.75 -6.27
C TYR A 175 16.74 6.61 -7.70
N LEU A 176 16.21 5.61 -8.42
CA LEU A 176 16.52 5.38 -9.82
C LEU A 176 16.11 6.56 -10.71
N GLU A 177 14.93 7.11 -10.49
CA GLU A 177 14.48 8.31 -11.21
C GLU A 177 15.48 9.46 -11.04
N THR A 178 15.87 9.75 -9.80
CA THR A 178 16.80 10.85 -9.49
C THR A 178 18.16 10.63 -10.13
N ILE A 179 18.70 9.41 -10.04
CA ILE A 179 19.99 9.06 -10.64
C ILE A 179 19.92 9.18 -12.17
N LEU A 180 18.89 8.62 -12.81
CA LEU A 180 18.78 8.62 -14.27
C LEU A 180 18.53 10.00 -14.86
N ARG A 181 17.90 10.92 -14.12
CA ARG A 181 17.66 12.31 -14.56
C ARG A 181 18.95 13.11 -14.79
N GLU A 182 20.10 12.63 -14.32
CA GLU A 182 21.40 13.21 -14.67
C GLU A 182 21.71 13.13 -16.18
N LYS A 183 21.11 12.17 -16.88
CA LYS A 183 21.45 11.85 -18.29
C LYS A 183 20.24 11.69 -19.20
N PHE A 184 19.11 11.21 -18.67
CA PHE A 184 17.95 10.81 -19.45
C PHE A 184 16.71 11.61 -19.11
N LYS A 185 15.77 11.69 -20.06
CA LYS A 185 14.38 12.04 -19.79
C LYS A 185 13.67 10.82 -19.20
N VAL A 186 13.31 10.91 -17.93
CA VAL A 186 12.78 9.78 -17.15
C VAL A 186 11.35 10.06 -16.74
N GLN A 187 10.54 9.03 -16.83
CA GLN A 187 9.19 9.03 -16.30
C GLN A 187 8.94 7.79 -15.45
N ASN A 188 8.18 7.94 -14.37
CA ASN A 188 7.78 6.83 -13.51
C ASN A 188 6.29 6.91 -13.14
N SER A 189 5.80 5.88 -12.44
CA SER A 189 4.47 5.94 -11.85
C SER A 189 4.47 6.80 -10.57
N PRO A 190 3.48 7.71 -10.38
CA PRO A 190 3.36 8.47 -9.15
C PRO A 190 3.03 7.54 -7.97
N SER A 191 3.44 7.91 -6.76
CA SER A 191 3.12 7.23 -5.50
C SER A 191 3.27 5.70 -5.58
N SER A 192 2.26 4.90 -5.22
CA SER A 192 2.30 3.42 -5.25
C SER A 192 1.45 2.83 -6.37
N TYR A 193 1.36 3.49 -7.53
CA TYR A 193 0.64 2.96 -8.70
C TYR A 193 1.43 1.78 -9.29
N ASN A 194 1.10 0.57 -8.80
CA ASN A 194 1.88 -0.64 -9.04
C ASN A 194 1.03 -1.86 -9.46
N THR A 195 -0.24 -1.63 -9.79
CA THR A 195 -1.16 -2.62 -10.38
C THR A 195 -1.24 -2.43 -11.90
N PRO A 196 -1.74 -3.43 -12.67
CA PRO A 196 -1.89 -3.29 -14.13
C PRO A 196 -2.73 -2.08 -14.53
N MET A 197 -3.81 -1.79 -13.78
CA MET A 197 -4.66 -0.63 -14.05
C MET A 197 -4.00 0.69 -13.65
N GLY A 198 -3.27 0.70 -12.53
CA GLY A 198 -2.49 1.86 -12.12
C GLY A 198 -1.45 2.23 -13.17
N LEU A 199 -0.66 1.24 -13.63
CA LEU A 199 0.32 1.43 -14.70
C LEU A 199 -0.34 1.83 -16.02
N SER A 200 -1.46 1.19 -16.39
CA SER A 200 -2.21 1.56 -17.61
C SER A 200 -2.65 3.02 -17.60
N LYS A 201 -3.11 3.53 -16.45
CA LYS A 201 -3.50 4.94 -16.31
C LYS A 201 -2.32 5.88 -16.53
N VAL A 202 -1.18 5.61 -15.88
CA VAL A 202 0.04 6.42 -16.00
C VAL A 202 0.55 6.41 -17.44
N ILE A 203 0.63 5.23 -18.06
CA ILE A 203 1.12 5.11 -19.43
C ILE A 203 0.21 5.89 -20.39
N ASN A 204 -1.10 5.71 -20.30
CA ASN A 204 -2.02 6.36 -21.24
C ASN A 204 -2.02 7.89 -21.08
N ASN A 205 -2.09 8.39 -19.85
CA ASN A 205 -2.32 9.81 -19.58
C ASN A 205 -1.04 10.62 -19.46
N ASP A 206 0.00 10.03 -18.87
CA ASP A 206 1.16 10.78 -18.42
C ASP A 206 2.38 10.49 -19.30
N LEU A 207 2.56 9.25 -19.82
CA LEU A 207 3.79 8.88 -20.54
C LEU A 207 4.00 9.72 -21.81
N GLU A 208 5.06 10.52 -21.83
CA GLU A 208 5.40 11.39 -22.97
C GLU A 208 6.23 10.64 -24.04
N GLU A 209 6.10 11.04 -25.31
CA GLU A 209 6.80 10.39 -26.43
C GLU A 209 8.32 10.62 -26.39
N GLU A 210 8.75 11.74 -25.81
CA GLU A 210 10.14 12.12 -25.63
C GLU A 210 10.82 11.43 -24.43
N SER A 211 10.06 10.66 -23.64
CA SER A 211 10.60 9.89 -22.52
C SER A 211 11.59 8.84 -23.05
N GLN A 212 12.78 8.82 -22.47
CA GLN A 212 13.81 7.84 -22.81
C GLN A 212 13.73 6.62 -21.91
N ILE A 213 13.35 6.81 -20.64
CA ILE A 213 13.20 5.73 -19.66
C ILE A 213 11.81 5.80 -19.02
N PHE A 214 11.12 4.65 -18.94
CA PHE A 214 9.94 4.47 -18.11
C PHE A 214 10.23 3.49 -16.96
N ILE A 215 9.98 3.91 -15.72
CA ILE A 215 10.17 3.08 -14.52
C ILE A 215 8.81 2.61 -14.01
N ALA A 216 8.61 1.29 -14.01
CA ALA A 216 7.38 0.64 -13.57
C ALA A 216 7.60 -0.13 -12.26
N GLU A 217 7.02 0.38 -11.17
CA GLU A 217 6.87 -0.40 -9.93
C GLU A 217 5.76 -1.44 -10.11
N MET A 218 6.00 -2.69 -9.68
CA MET A 218 5.05 -3.79 -9.78
C MET A 218 4.79 -4.41 -8.40
N GLY A 219 3.56 -4.27 -7.93
CA GLY A 219 3.03 -4.86 -6.71
C GLY A 219 2.29 -6.16 -7.01
N ALA A 220 2.22 -7.05 -6.03
CA ALA A 220 1.40 -8.26 -6.13
C ALA A 220 1.00 -8.72 -4.73
N TYR A 221 -0.26 -9.15 -4.63
CA TYR A 221 -0.90 -9.81 -3.50
C TYR A 221 -1.15 -11.28 -3.78
N LYS A 222 -1.15 -11.70 -5.06
CA LYS A 222 -1.31 -13.11 -5.45
C LYS A 222 -0.42 -13.46 -6.66
N PRO A 223 -0.17 -14.76 -6.89
CA PRO A 223 0.57 -15.23 -8.07
C PRO A 223 -0.06 -14.76 -9.39
N GLY A 224 0.78 -14.45 -10.38
CA GLY A 224 0.40 -13.99 -11.72
C GLY A 224 0.21 -12.47 -11.87
N GLU A 225 0.17 -11.70 -10.78
CA GLU A 225 -0.01 -10.24 -10.89
C GLU A 225 1.25 -9.50 -11.36
N ILE A 226 2.44 -10.03 -11.06
CA ILE A 226 3.70 -9.47 -11.59
C ILE A 226 3.83 -9.81 -13.07
N ASP A 227 3.50 -11.04 -13.47
CA ASP A 227 3.42 -11.45 -14.87
C ASP A 227 2.48 -10.53 -15.69
N GLU A 228 1.28 -10.23 -15.18
CA GLU A 228 0.34 -9.31 -15.84
C GLU A 228 0.93 -7.90 -16.01
N CYS A 229 1.59 -7.36 -14.99
CA CYS A 229 2.27 -6.06 -15.07
C CYS A 229 3.45 -6.10 -16.05
N ALA A 230 4.25 -7.16 -16.03
CA ALA A 230 5.42 -7.29 -16.89
C ALA A 230 5.01 -7.43 -18.36
N LYS A 231 3.94 -8.17 -18.67
CA LYS A 231 3.36 -8.24 -20.02
C LYS A 231 2.82 -6.90 -20.50
N LEU A 232 2.26 -6.08 -19.61
CA LEU A 232 1.79 -4.74 -19.95
C LEU A 232 2.93 -3.82 -20.38
N VAL A 233 4.01 -3.77 -19.58
CA VAL A 233 5.07 -2.76 -19.75
C VAL A 233 6.30 -3.26 -20.52
N MET A 234 6.43 -4.58 -20.74
CA MET A 234 7.53 -5.22 -21.48
C MET A 234 8.93 -4.70 -21.05
N PRO A 235 9.34 -4.99 -19.79
CA PRO A 235 10.58 -4.44 -19.23
C PRO A 235 11.82 -4.96 -19.96
N ASP A 236 12.82 -4.09 -20.12
CA ASP A 236 14.17 -4.44 -20.61
C ASP A 236 15.10 -4.81 -19.44
N ILE A 237 14.85 -4.21 -18.28
CA ILE A 237 15.61 -4.40 -17.04
C ILE A 237 14.63 -4.75 -15.93
N GLY A 238 14.93 -5.78 -15.14
CA GLY A 238 14.11 -6.20 -14.00
C GLY A 238 14.90 -6.14 -12.69
N ILE A 239 14.41 -5.37 -11.71
CA ILE A 239 15.01 -5.26 -10.38
C ILE A 239 14.17 -6.05 -9.37
N LEU A 240 14.79 -7.04 -8.73
CA LEU A 240 14.22 -7.75 -7.58
C LEU A 240 14.89 -7.27 -6.29
N THR A 241 14.15 -6.47 -5.53
CA THR A 241 14.65 -5.71 -4.37
C THR A 241 14.75 -6.53 -3.09
N ALA A 242 13.71 -7.29 -2.74
CA ALA A 242 13.69 -8.19 -1.60
C ALA A 242 12.55 -9.20 -1.73
N VAL A 243 12.69 -10.34 -1.08
CA VAL A 243 11.57 -11.25 -0.78
C VAL A 243 11.52 -11.45 0.73
N GLY A 244 10.31 -11.45 1.29
CA GLY A 244 10.06 -11.64 2.71
C GLY A 244 8.57 -11.85 3.00
N PRO A 245 8.20 -12.16 4.25
CA PRO A 245 6.84 -12.48 4.65
C PRO A 245 5.94 -11.24 4.57
N THR A 246 5.16 -11.14 3.49
CA THR A 246 4.19 -10.07 3.26
C THR A 246 2.93 -10.66 2.65
N HIS A 247 1.75 -10.17 3.07
CA HIS A 247 0.46 -10.65 2.57
C HIS A 247 0.35 -12.18 2.65
N MET A 248 0.83 -12.77 3.76
CA MET A 248 0.96 -14.22 3.92
C MET A 248 -0.39 -14.93 3.81
N GLN A 249 -1.49 -14.28 4.19
CA GLN A 249 -2.84 -14.81 4.00
C GLN A 249 -3.17 -15.10 2.52
N SER A 250 -2.65 -14.28 1.60
CA SER A 250 -2.90 -14.44 0.16
C SER A 250 -1.88 -15.37 -0.50
N PHE A 251 -0.59 -15.20 -0.19
CA PHE A 251 0.49 -15.99 -0.79
C PHE A 251 0.67 -17.38 -0.20
N LYS A 252 0.21 -17.59 1.04
CA LYS A 252 0.31 -18.83 1.84
C LYS A 252 1.74 -19.22 2.23
N THR A 253 2.72 -19.13 1.33
CA THR A 253 4.12 -19.51 1.61
C THR A 253 5.12 -18.52 1.00
N ILE A 254 6.35 -18.49 1.53
CA ILE A 254 7.43 -17.64 1.01
C ILE A 254 7.84 -18.05 -0.41
N GLU A 255 7.82 -19.34 -0.73
CA GLU A 255 8.16 -19.86 -2.05
C GLU A 255 7.20 -19.32 -3.12
N ASN A 256 5.91 -19.18 -2.78
CA ASN A 256 4.94 -18.54 -3.66
C ASN A 256 5.26 -17.06 -3.86
N ILE A 257 5.74 -16.35 -2.84
CA ILE A 257 6.21 -14.96 -2.98
C ILE A 257 7.45 -14.93 -3.90
N GLN A 258 8.46 -15.78 -3.65
CA GLN A 258 9.66 -15.88 -4.50
C GLN A 258 9.30 -16.12 -5.96
N LYS A 259 8.45 -17.12 -6.24
CA LYS A 259 7.99 -17.43 -7.59
C LYS A 259 7.28 -16.24 -8.22
N THR A 260 6.33 -15.63 -7.49
CA THR A 260 5.56 -14.49 -8.00
C THR A 260 6.45 -13.30 -8.32
N LYS A 261 7.40 -12.95 -7.44
CA LYS A 261 8.31 -11.82 -7.70
C LYS A 261 9.30 -12.13 -8.83
N TYR A 262 9.66 -13.40 -9.03
CA TYR A 262 10.53 -13.84 -10.12
C TYR A 262 9.85 -13.78 -11.50
N GLU A 263 8.52 -13.73 -11.58
CA GLU A 263 7.77 -13.56 -12.84
C GLU A 263 8.24 -12.34 -13.65
N LEU A 264 8.71 -11.27 -12.99
CA LEU A 264 9.31 -10.10 -13.65
C LEU A 264 10.54 -10.50 -14.47
N ILE A 265 11.42 -11.32 -13.90
CA ILE A 265 12.67 -11.74 -14.53
C ILE A 265 12.40 -12.72 -15.67
N GLU A 266 11.40 -13.60 -15.50
CA GLU A 266 10.96 -14.53 -16.54
C GLU A 266 10.40 -13.81 -17.77
N ASN A 267 9.76 -12.65 -17.57
CA ASN A 267 9.21 -11.83 -18.64
C ASN A 267 10.22 -10.88 -19.31
N LEU A 268 11.49 -10.85 -18.87
CA LEU A 268 12.53 -10.09 -19.57
C LEU A 268 12.84 -10.71 -20.95
N PRO A 269 13.22 -9.91 -21.96
CA PRO A 269 13.71 -10.44 -23.24
C PRO A 269 15.02 -11.21 -23.04
N GLU A 270 15.47 -11.95 -24.06
CA GLU A 270 16.70 -12.77 -23.97
C GLU A 270 17.94 -11.93 -23.64
N ASP A 271 18.04 -10.72 -24.19
CA ASP A 271 19.08 -9.73 -23.93
C ASP A 271 18.79 -8.83 -22.71
N GLY A 272 17.69 -9.08 -22.00
CA GLY A 272 17.30 -8.34 -20.82
C GLY A 272 18.24 -8.57 -19.64
N THR A 273 18.32 -7.57 -18.75
CA THR A 273 19.19 -7.61 -17.56
C THR A 273 18.40 -7.72 -16.27
N ALA A 274 18.74 -8.70 -15.45
CA ALA A 274 18.18 -8.93 -14.14
C ALA A 274 19.11 -8.37 -13.05
N ILE A 275 18.54 -7.68 -12.07
CA ILE A 275 19.28 -7.02 -10.99
C ILE A 275 18.74 -7.53 -9.66
N PHE A 276 19.60 -8.10 -8.83
CA PHE A 276 19.20 -8.79 -7.60
C PHE A 276 19.90 -8.25 -6.38
N ASN A 277 19.12 -8.02 -5.32
CA ASN A 277 19.65 -7.85 -3.97
C ASN A 277 20.18 -9.19 -3.46
N TYR A 278 21.48 -9.38 -3.54
CA TYR A 278 22.14 -10.60 -3.13
C TYR A 278 22.30 -10.71 -1.61
N ASP A 279 22.04 -9.66 -0.83
CA ASP A 279 22.05 -9.76 0.64
C ASP A 279 20.77 -10.42 1.19
N ASN A 280 19.71 -10.54 0.38
CA ASN A 280 18.47 -11.17 0.79
C ASN A 280 18.52 -12.68 0.51
N ASP A 281 18.46 -13.50 1.57
CA ASP A 281 18.62 -14.96 1.47
C ASP A 281 17.55 -15.64 0.59
N TYR A 282 16.36 -15.07 0.47
CA TYR A 282 15.32 -15.57 -0.44
C TYR A 282 15.55 -15.15 -1.90
N VAL A 283 16.34 -14.11 -2.15
CA VAL A 283 16.69 -13.64 -3.50
C VAL A 283 17.95 -14.35 -4.02
N LYS A 284 18.91 -14.71 -3.16
CA LYS A 284 20.16 -15.40 -3.56
C LYS A 284 19.91 -16.61 -4.48
N PRO A 285 19.01 -17.58 -4.18
CA PRO A 285 18.77 -18.72 -5.05
C PRO A 285 18.17 -18.33 -6.40
N LEU A 286 17.39 -17.24 -6.44
CA LEU A 286 16.80 -16.71 -7.67
C LEU A 286 17.87 -16.07 -8.57
N ALA A 287 18.82 -15.38 -7.96
CA ALA A 287 19.97 -14.79 -8.65
C ALA A 287 21.01 -15.83 -9.09
N ASP A 288 21.11 -16.96 -8.41
CA ASP A 288 22.03 -18.05 -8.79
C ASP A 288 21.48 -18.91 -9.94
N LYS A 289 20.16 -19.12 -10.00
CA LYS A 289 19.51 -19.94 -11.04
C LYS A 289 19.19 -19.19 -12.35
N THR A 290 19.27 -17.86 -12.36
CA THR A 290 18.89 -17.08 -13.55
C THR A 290 19.86 -17.29 -14.70
N LEU A 291 19.32 -17.35 -15.91
CA LEU A 291 20.09 -17.45 -17.15
C LEU A 291 20.20 -16.09 -17.88
N LYS A 292 19.56 -15.04 -17.35
CA LYS A 292 19.62 -13.69 -17.91
C LYS A 292 20.96 -13.03 -17.58
N LYS A 293 21.34 -12.00 -18.34
CA LYS A 293 22.43 -11.10 -17.93
C LYS A 293 22.11 -10.56 -16.53
N THR A 294 23.07 -10.61 -15.61
CA THR A 294 22.79 -10.41 -14.18
C THR A 294 23.75 -9.41 -13.54
N ILE A 295 23.21 -8.49 -12.74
CA ILE A 295 23.95 -7.71 -11.74
C ILE A 295 23.51 -8.18 -10.35
N ARG A 296 24.45 -8.70 -9.57
CA ARG A 296 24.26 -8.99 -8.15
C ARG A 296 24.80 -7.81 -7.35
N TYR A 297 23.95 -7.22 -6.51
CA TYR A 297 24.35 -6.16 -5.61
C TYR A 297 24.19 -6.53 -4.15
N GLY A 298 25.00 -5.92 -3.29
CA GLY A 298 24.92 -6.18 -1.86
C GLY A 298 25.99 -5.44 -1.06
N LEU A 299 25.94 -5.63 0.24
CA LEU A 299 26.90 -5.17 1.24
C LEU A 299 27.73 -6.33 1.79
N LYS A 300 27.30 -7.58 1.54
CA LYS A 300 27.88 -8.82 2.05
C LYS A 300 28.27 -9.75 0.89
N ASP A 301 29.13 -10.74 1.14
CA ASP A 301 29.50 -11.79 0.17
C ASP A 301 30.19 -11.25 -1.12
N ASN A 302 31.24 -10.45 -0.93
CA ASN A 302 31.96 -9.70 -1.96
C ASN A 302 32.37 -10.47 -3.24
N GLU A 303 32.56 -11.78 -3.20
CA GLU A 303 33.06 -12.55 -4.35
C GLU A 303 32.04 -12.70 -5.48
N LYS A 304 30.74 -12.76 -5.16
CA LYS A 304 29.67 -12.92 -6.15
C LYS A 304 29.04 -11.59 -6.59
N LEU A 305 29.37 -10.50 -5.90
CA LEU A 305 28.81 -9.18 -6.17
C LEU A 305 29.52 -8.53 -7.36
N SER A 306 28.72 -8.07 -8.33
CA SER A 306 29.23 -7.20 -9.40
C SER A 306 29.21 -5.73 -8.97
N LEU A 307 28.28 -5.37 -8.08
CA LEU A 307 28.08 -4.02 -7.56
C LEU A 307 28.02 -4.07 -6.03
N LYS A 308 28.86 -3.31 -5.33
CA LYS A 308 28.91 -3.37 -3.86
C LYS A 308 29.15 -2.00 -3.23
N ALA A 309 28.71 -1.85 -1.99
CA ALA A 309 29.09 -0.75 -1.13
C ALA A 309 30.02 -1.26 -0.03
N GLU A 310 31.19 -0.66 0.08
CA GLU A 310 32.22 -1.00 1.06
C GLU A 310 32.49 0.21 1.97
N ASN A 311 33.21 0.00 3.08
CA ASN A 311 33.60 1.08 4.01
C ASN A 311 32.42 1.96 4.47
N ILE A 312 31.28 1.32 4.76
CA ILE A 312 30.04 2.01 5.10
C ILE A 312 30.16 2.68 6.47
N VAL A 313 29.86 3.97 6.51
CA VAL A 313 29.72 4.76 7.72
C VAL A 313 28.30 5.32 7.73
N LEU A 314 27.54 4.97 8.76
CA LEU A 314 26.18 5.46 8.99
C LEU A 314 26.24 6.61 10.00
N ASP A 315 25.60 7.73 9.67
CA ASP A 315 25.50 8.91 10.52
C ASP A 315 24.01 9.26 10.76
N GLU A 316 23.75 10.14 11.72
CA GLU A 316 22.40 10.63 12.06
C GLU A 316 21.75 11.43 10.93
N ARG A 317 22.54 11.91 9.95
CA ARG A 317 22.07 12.81 8.85
C ARG A 317 22.38 12.29 7.46
N GLY A 318 22.92 11.09 7.34
CA GLY A 318 23.27 10.50 6.06
C GLY A 318 24.21 9.31 6.20
N SER A 319 24.71 8.84 5.07
CA SER A 319 25.64 7.72 5.01
C SER A 319 26.74 7.98 3.98
N SER A 320 27.93 7.45 4.23
CA SER A 320 29.04 7.43 3.27
C SER A 320 29.56 6.01 3.07
N PHE A 321 29.97 5.70 1.84
CA PHE A 321 30.46 4.37 1.46
C PHE A 321 31.24 4.46 0.15
N ASP A 322 32.06 3.46 -0.15
CA ASP A 322 32.73 3.32 -1.43
C ASP A 322 31.86 2.47 -2.37
N LEU A 323 31.44 3.03 -3.50
CA LEU A 323 30.66 2.34 -4.52
C LEU A 323 31.60 1.65 -5.50
N SER A 324 31.61 0.32 -5.50
CA SER A 324 32.48 -0.49 -6.35
C SER A 324 31.68 -1.24 -7.42
N TYR A 325 32.12 -1.11 -8.68
CA TYR A 325 31.55 -1.81 -9.85
C TYR A 325 32.67 -2.18 -10.84
N GLU A 326 32.72 -3.44 -11.27
CA GLU A 326 33.68 -3.95 -12.28
C GLU A 326 35.14 -3.53 -12.05
N GLY A 327 35.60 -3.59 -10.78
CA GLY A 327 36.98 -3.28 -10.40
C GLY A 327 37.30 -1.79 -10.25
N LYS A 328 36.34 -0.89 -10.51
CA LYS A 328 36.43 0.53 -10.15
C LYS A 328 35.73 0.77 -8.82
N SER A 329 36.27 1.67 -8.01
CA SER A 329 35.67 2.09 -6.74
C SER A 329 35.73 3.60 -6.60
N LEU A 330 34.61 4.23 -6.23
CA LEU A 330 34.51 5.67 -6.01
C LEU A 330 33.82 5.98 -4.68
N PRO A 331 34.31 7.00 -3.93
CA PRO A 331 33.66 7.41 -2.70
C PRO A 331 32.30 8.05 -2.99
N CYS A 332 31.30 7.65 -2.21
CA CYS A 332 29.92 8.09 -2.33
C CYS A 332 29.37 8.59 -0.98
N THR A 333 28.48 9.56 -1.04
CA THR A 333 27.82 10.16 0.12
C THR A 333 26.35 10.37 -0.22
N THR A 334 25.46 10.13 0.74
CA THR A 334 24.01 10.32 0.59
C THR A 334 23.41 10.85 1.88
N LYS A 335 22.27 11.53 1.79
CA LYS A 335 21.46 11.95 2.95
C LYS A 335 20.60 10.83 3.51
N LEU A 336 20.53 9.70 2.80
CA LEU A 336 19.73 8.56 3.23
C LEU A 336 20.34 7.87 4.45
N LEU A 337 19.45 7.36 5.30
CA LEU A 337 19.80 6.71 6.56
C LEU A 337 19.69 5.20 6.47
N GLY A 338 20.65 4.53 7.10
CA GLY A 338 20.65 3.08 7.30
C GLY A 338 21.09 2.25 6.08
N GLU A 339 21.52 1.01 6.37
CA GLU A 339 22.07 0.08 5.37
C GLU A 339 21.06 -0.32 4.29
N HIS A 340 19.80 -0.50 4.64
CA HIS A 340 18.74 -0.87 3.69
C HIS A 340 18.51 0.24 2.63
N SER A 341 18.69 1.52 2.98
CA SER A 341 18.67 2.62 2.01
C SER A 341 19.84 2.51 1.04
N ILE A 342 21.04 2.14 1.53
CA ILE A 342 22.21 1.88 0.67
C ILE A 342 21.93 0.69 -0.25
N GLN A 343 21.37 -0.41 0.25
CA GLN A 343 20.98 -1.55 -0.60
C GLN A 343 19.99 -1.13 -1.71
N ASN A 344 18.97 -0.35 -1.38
CA ASN A 344 18.04 0.18 -2.36
C ASN A 344 18.74 1.09 -3.38
N LEU A 345 19.68 1.95 -2.95
CA LEU A 345 20.52 2.75 -3.84
C LEU A 345 21.33 1.88 -4.79
N LEU A 346 21.91 0.77 -4.32
CA LEU A 346 22.67 -0.15 -5.17
C LEU A 346 21.77 -0.79 -6.24
N GLY A 347 20.53 -1.16 -5.90
CA GLY A 347 19.57 -1.63 -6.89
C GLY A 347 19.30 -0.61 -8.00
N ALA A 348 19.13 0.67 -7.63
CA ALA A 348 18.97 1.76 -8.58
C ALA A 348 20.25 2.02 -9.40
N ALA A 349 21.42 2.06 -8.75
CA ALA A 349 22.70 2.23 -9.40
C ALA A 349 22.97 1.13 -10.44
N GLY A 350 22.65 -0.13 -10.13
CA GLY A 350 22.78 -1.24 -11.07
C GLY A 350 21.99 -1.04 -12.36
N ALA A 351 20.76 -0.49 -12.27
CA ALA A 351 19.96 -0.20 -13.46
C ALA A 351 20.51 0.99 -14.25
N ALA A 352 20.99 2.03 -13.57
CA ALA A 352 21.63 3.18 -14.21
C ALA A 352 22.92 2.78 -14.96
N LEU A 353 23.76 1.94 -14.36
CA LEU A 353 24.96 1.38 -15.00
C LEU A 353 24.58 0.52 -16.21
N THR A 354 23.54 -0.31 -16.09
CA THR A 354 23.02 -1.14 -17.20
C THR A 354 22.53 -0.28 -18.38
N LEU A 355 21.99 0.90 -18.10
CA LEU A 355 21.54 1.88 -19.10
C LEU A 355 22.70 2.72 -19.69
N GLY A 356 23.95 2.43 -19.30
CA GLY A 356 25.15 3.06 -19.87
C GLY A 356 25.55 4.38 -19.21
N MET A 357 25.15 4.63 -17.96
CA MET A 357 25.76 5.69 -17.16
C MET A 357 27.15 5.26 -16.68
N SER A 358 28.08 6.22 -16.56
CA SER A 358 29.37 6.00 -15.93
C SER A 358 29.23 5.90 -14.40
N LEU A 359 30.22 5.30 -13.73
CA LEU A 359 30.19 5.20 -12.26
C LEU A 359 30.19 6.59 -11.61
N GLU A 360 30.88 7.57 -12.22
CA GLU A 360 30.90 8.97 -11.80
C GLU A 360 29.52 9.63 -11.94
N GLU A 361 28.83 9.44 -13.08
CA GLU A 361 27.47 9.94 -13.29
C GLU A 361 26.51 9.37 -12.22
N VAL A 362 26.64 8.07 -11.90
CA VAL A 362 25.84 7.40 -10.87
C VAL A 362 26.11 7.96 -9.49
N VAL A 363 27.38 8.12 -9.09
CA VAL A 363 27.75 8.72 -7.79
C VAL A 363 27.22 10.15 -7.66
N ASN A 364 27.26 10.94 -8.74
CA ASN A 364 26.70 12.29 -8.76
C ASN A 364 25.17 12.29 -8.61
N GLY A 365 24.50 11.33 -9.25
CA GLY A 365 23.06 11.12 -9.07
C GLY A 365 22.70 10.72 -7.63
N ILE A 366 23.44 9.79 -7.02
CA ILE A 366 23.18 9.32 -5.63
C ILE A 366 23.25 10.47 -4.62
N LYS A 367 24.20 11.41 -4.80
CA LYS A 367 24.33 12.59 -3.93
C LYS A 367 23.09 13.49 -3.93
N LYS A 368 22.28 13.46 -4.99
CA LYS A 368 21.06 14.25 -5.17
C LYS A 368 19.79 13.52 -4.70
N VAL A 369 19.91 12.25 -4.34
CA VAL A 369 18.77 11.46 -3.85
C VAL A 369 18.32 12.01 -2.50
N GLU A 370 17.04 12.34 -2.41
CA GLU A 370 16.37 12.72 -1.18
C GLU A 370 15.61 11.53 -0.56
N PRO A 371 15.38 11.52 0.76
CA PRO A 371 14.49 10.56 1.39
C PRO A 371 13.10 10.57 0.76
N VAL A 372 12.48 9.39 0.66
CA VAL A 372 11.08 9.27 0.23
C VAL A 372 10.20 9.56 1.45
N GLU A 373 9.09 10.28 1.25
CA GLU A 373 8.11 10.55 2.31
C GLU A 373 7.68 9.24 3.01
N HIS A 374 7.60 9.27 4.35
CA HIS A 374 7.28 8.12 5.20
C HIS A 374 8.22 6.90 5.06
N ARG A 375 9.48 7.10 4.65
CA ARG A 375 10.52 6.05 4.53
C ARG A 375 11.82 6.50 5.20
N LEU A 376 11.84 6.46 6.53
CA LEU A 376 12.90 7.04 7.37
C LEU A 376 13.23 8.48 7.00
N ASN A 377 12.18 9.26 6.78
CA ASN A 377 12.31 10.68 6.49
C ASN A 377 12.60 11.46 7.77
N LEU A 378 13.66 12.27 7.79
CA LEU A 378 13.93 13.16 8.91
C LEU A 378 13.13 14.45 8.75
N ILE A 379 12.28 14.72 9.73
CA ILE A 379 11.51 15.95 9.82
C ILE A 379 12.01 16.70 11.06
N GLU A 380 12.69 17.81 10.83
CA GLU A 380 13.07 18.71 11.92
C GLU A 380 11.80 19.42 12.42
N GLY A 381 11.41 19.15 13.67
CA GLY A 381 10.17 19.65 14.25
C GLY A 381 10.16 21.18 14.28
N GLY A 382 9.27 21.78 13.49
CA GLY A 382 9.13 23.23 13.33
C GLY A 382 8.95 23.98 14.65
N GLY A 383 10.05 24.43 15.24
CA GLY A 383 10.11 25.37 16.37
C GLY A 383 10.40 24.77 17.75
N ASN A 384 10.17 23.46 17.98
CA ASN A 384 10.29 22.85 19.32
C ASN A 384 11.60 22.08 19.55
N GLY A 385 12.46 21.97 18.53
CA GLY A 385 13.77 21.33 18.63
C GLY A 385 13.75 19.80 18.75
N VAL A 386 12.63 19.15 18.46
CA VAL A 386 12.50 17.67 18.40
C VAL A 386 12.84 17.18 16.99
N ILE A 387 13.54 16.06 16.89
CA ILE A 387 13.84 15.40 15.62
C ILE A 387 12.81 14.28 15.42
N VAL A 388 12.12 14.26 14.28
CA VAL A 388 11.16 13.21 13.95
C VAL A 388 11.74 12.34 12.84
N ILE A 389 11.74 11.02 13.06
CA ILE A 389 12.01 10.01 12.04
C ILE A 389 10.64 9.43 11.64
N ASP A 390 10.27 9.62 10.38
CA ASP A 390 9.00 9.16 9.85
C ASP A 390 9.20 7.93 8.93
N ASP A 391 8.83 6.75 9.44
CA ASP A 391 8.75 5.47 8.71
C ASP A 391 7.34 4.86 8.86
N ALA A 392 6.33 5.71 8.71
CA ALA A 392 4.93 5.37 8.98
C ALA A 392 4.23 4.58 7.85
N PHE A 393 4.89 4.18 6.77
CA PHE A 393 4.16 3.62 5.62
C PHE A 393 3.75 2.14 5.76
N ASN A 394 4.70 1.23 5.96
CA ASN A 394 4.42 -0.20 6.11
C ASN A 394 5.63 -0.88 6.75
N SER A 395 5.41 -1.60 7.85
CA SER A 395 6.49 -2.21 8.62
C SER A 395 6.63 -3.71 8.41
N ASN A 396 7.84 -4.19 8.59
CA ASN A 396 8.24 -5.59 8.51
C ASN A 396 9.45 -5.81 9.44
N PRO A 397 9.76 -7.07 9.82
CA PRO A 397 10.81 -7.31 10.82
C PRO A 397 12.18 -6.74 10.47
N VAL A 398 12.54 -6.71 9.19
CA VAL A 398 13.82 -6.17 8.72
C VAL A 398 13.81 -4.64 8.74
N GLY A 399 12.74 -4.03 8.22
CA GLY A 399 12.55 -2.58 8.21
C GLY A 399 12.53 -1.98 9.61
N PHE A 400 11.72 -2.56 10.51
CA PHE A 400 11.58 -2.09 11.89
C PHE A 400 12.94 -2.10 12.62
N ARG A 401 13.71 -3.19 12.51
CA ARG A 401 15.05 -3.27 13.11
C ARG A 401 16.01 -2.23 12.53
N ALA A 402 15.90 -1.93 11.24
CA ALA A 402 16.70 -0.90 10.61
C ALA A 402 16.31 0.50 11.11
N ALA A 403 15.03 0.79 11.28
CA ALA A 403 14.53 2.02 11.87
C ALA A 403 15.03 2.21 13.31
N LEU A 404 14.98 1.14 14.13
CA LEU A 404 15.56 1.14 15.47
C LEU A 404 17.09 1.36 15.47
N LYS A 405 17.82 0.78 14.50
CA LYS A 405 19.26 1.02 14.36
C LYS A 405 19.56 2.49 14.06
N VAL A 406 18.75 3.12 13.19
CA VAL A 406 18.86 4.56 12.90
C VAL A 406 18.56 5.39 14.15
N LEU A 407 17.45 5.11 14.85
CA LEU A 407 17.11 5.76 16.12
C LEU A 407 18.25 5.60 17.15
N GLY A 408 18.84 4.41 17.23
CA GLY A 408 19.96 4.10 18.11
C GLY A 408 21.24 4.88 17.83
N ALA A 409 21.45 5.32 16.57
CA ALA A 409 22.64 6.07 16.17
C ALA A 409 22.66 7.52 16.70
N PHE A 410 21.49 8.08 17.03
CA PHE A 410 21.41 9.39 17.67
C PHE A 410 22.04 9.35 19.06
N LYS A 411 23.00 10.24 19.30
CA LYS A 411 23.78 10.29 20.56
C LYS A 411 23.19 11.23 21.60
N ASN A 412 22.37 12.18 21.15
CA ASN A 412 21.79 13.23 21.99
C ASN A 412 20.27 13.08 22.06
N GLY A 413 19.70 13.47 23.20
CA GLY A 413 18.26 13.39 23.42
C GLY A 413 17.76 11.99 23.77
N ARG A 414 16.51 11.92 24.22
CA ARG A 414 15.85 10.65 24.50
C ARG A 414 15.24 10.09 23.21
N LYS A 415 15.26 8.77 23.09
CA LYS A 415 14.75 8.02 21.95
C LYS A 415 13.35 7.53 22.26
N ILE A 416 12.38 8.06 21.54
CA ILE A 416 10.96 7.76 21.74
C ILE A 416 10.46 7.07 20.48
N ILE A 417 9.75 5.96 20.62
CA ILE A 417 9.10 5.28 19.49
C ILE A 417 7.58 5.31 19.65
N ILE A 418 6.88 5.54 18.55
CA ILE A 418 5.43 5.40 18.42
C ILE A 418 5.18 4.32 17.41
N THR A 419 4.48 3.25 17.81
CA THR A 419 4.19 2.15 16.89
C THR A 419 2.89 1.43 17.26
N PRO A 420 2.10 1.03 16.25
CA PRO A 420 1.04 0.04 16.44
C PRO A 420 1.52 -1.42 16.36
N GLY A 421 2.82 -1.64 16.15
CA GLY A 421 3.38 -2.95 15.86
C GLY A 421 3.25 -3.34 14.39
N MET A 422 3.86 -4.47 14.05
CA MET A 422 3.82 -5.04 12.69
C MET A 422 2.53 -5.82 12.48
N VAL A 423 1.98 -5.75 11.26
CA VAL A 423 0.75 -6.43 10.84
C VAL A 423 0.96 -7.23 9.55
N GLU A 424 0.00 -8.11 9.23
CA GLU A 424 -0.03 -8.93 8.02
C GLU A 424 1.09 -9.99 7.92
N LEU A 425 1.69 -10.35 9.06
CA LEU A 425 2.73 -11.37 9.14
C LEU A 425 2.17 -12.80 9.31
N GLY A 426 0.85 -12.94 9.48
CA GLY A 426 0.20 -14.24 9.71
C GLY A 426 0.59 -14.82 11.07
N ASP A 427 0.89 -16.12 11.13
CA ASP A 427 1.20 -16.83 12.38
C ASP A 427 2.49 -16.30 13.06
N MET A 428 3.35 -15.58 12.33
CA MET A 428 4.57 -14.99 12.85
C MET A 428 4.35 -13.65 13.57
N GLU A 429 3.18 -13.04 13.45
CA GLU A 429 2.93 -11.67 13.90
C GLU A 429 3.15 -11.49 15.40
N GLU A 430 2.63 -12.40 16.22
CA GLU A 430 2.80 -12.34 17.68
C GLU A 430 4.27 -12.48 18.08
N GLU A 431 4.96 -13.48 17.53
CA GLU A 431 6.35 -13.78 17.87
C GLU A 431 7.30 -12.65 17.43
N GLU A 432 7.13 -12.11 16.22
CA GLU A 432 7.97 -11.03 15.72
C GLU A 432 7.74 -9.72 16.47
N ASN A 433 6.49 -9.40 16.84
CA ASN A 433 6.20 -8.25 17.70
C ASN A 433 6.76 -8.44 19.12
N TYR A 434 6.72 -9.65 19.67
CA TYR A 434 7.38 -9.93 20.95
C TYR A 434 8.90 -9.75 20.86
N LYS A 435 9.55 -10.28 19.81
CA LYS A 435 10.99 -10.09 19.57
C LYS A 435 11.36 -8.63 19.36
N ILE A 436 10.54 -7.84 18.65
CA ILE A 436 10.85 -6.42 18.43
C ILE A 436 10.74 -5.61 19.73
N GLY A 437 9.80 -5.94 20.62
CA GLY A 437 9.71 -5.34 21.95
C GLY A 437 11.01 -5.48 22.75
N LYS A 438 11.68 -6.63 22.66
CA LYS A 438 13.00 -6.81 23.30
C LYS A 438 14.07 -5.89 22.72
N VAL A 439 14.08 -5.71 21.40
CA VAL A 439 15.05 -4.83 20.71
C VAL A 439 14.78 -3.37 21.04
N MET A 440 13.50 -2.99 21.14
CA MET A 440 13.10 -1.64 21.55
C MET A 440 13.60 -1.31 22.95
N ALA A 441 13.65 -2.28 23.87
CA ALA A 441 14.15 -2.07 25.23
C ALA A 441 15.62 -1.62 25.26
N ASP A 442 16.44 -2.09 24.33
CA ASP A 442 17.86 -1.72 24.24
C ASP A 442 18.10 -0.34 23.61
N VAL A 443 17.10 0.21 22.92
CA VAL A 443 17.25 1.41 22.08
C VAL A 443 16.43 2.59 22.62
N CYS A 444 15.21 2.35 23.07
CA CYS A 444 14.22 3.38 23.35
C CYS A 444 14.14 3.72 24.84
N ASP A 445 14.10 5.01 25.15
CA ASP A 445 13.82 5.50 26.50
C ASP A 445 12.31 5.46 26.82
N TYR A 446 11.46 5.68 25.81
CA TYR A 446 10.00 5.62 25.91
C TYR A 446 9.40 4.89 24.70
N SER A 447 8.39 4.07 24.95
CA SER A 447 7.63 3.38 23.90
C SER A 447 6.14 3.71 24.02
N ILE A 448 5.56 4.31 22.98
CA ILE A 448 4.13 4.56 22.87
C ILE A 448 3.53 3.52 21.91
N LEU A 449 2.72 2.63 22.46
CA LEU A 449 2.11 1.51 21.76
C LEU A 449 0.66 1.82 21.41
N VAL A 450 0.32 1.78 20.11
CA VAL A 450 -1.01 2.13 19.60
C VAL A 450 -1.83 0.87 19.29
N GLY A 451 -2.91 0.64 20.03
CA GLY A 451 -3.76 -0.54 19.91
C GLY A 451 -3.48 -1.54 21.03
N ILE A 452 -4.41 -1.64 21.98
CA ILE A 452 -4.18 -2.29 23.28
C ILE A 452 -3.91 -3.79 23.14
N LYS A 453 -4.71 -4.53 22.37
CA LYS A 453 -4.54 -5.98 22.25
C LYS A 453 -3.43 -6.31 21.27
N ARG A 454 -3.40 -5.64 20.12
CA ARG A 454 -2.38 -5.82 19.08
C ARG A 454 -0.95 -5.65 19.59
N THR A 455 -0.69 -4.63 20.41
CA THR A 455 0.67 -4.34 20.91
C THR A 455 1.02 -5.11 22.19
N ALA A 456 0.13 -5.96 22.71
CA ALA A 456 0.40 -6.78 23.89
C ALA A 456 1.67 -7.65 23.77
N PRO A 457 2.02 -8.25 22.61
CA PRO A 457 3.28 -8.97 22.46
C PRO A 457 4.51 -8.05 22.60
N ILE A 458 4.47 -6.84 22.04
CA ILE A 458 5.56 -5.84 22.17
C ILE A 458 5.73 -5.46 23.64
N LYS A 459 4.63 -5.15 24.32
CA LYS A 459 4.62 -4.82 25.76
C LYS A 459 5.26 -5.93 26.59
N ARG A 460 4.91 -7.19 26.35
CA ARG A 460 5.55 -8.34 27.02
C ARG A 460 7.05 -8.39 26.78
N GLY A 461 7.49 -8.14 25.55
CA GLY A 461 8.93 -8.10 25.20
C GLY A 461 9.69 -7.00 25.96
N LEU A 462 9.10 -5.79 26.05
CA LEU A 462 9.65 -4.68 26.82
C LEU A 462 9.71 -4.98 28.32
N GLU A 463 8.63 -5.50 28.90
CA GLU A 463 8.53 -5.84 30.32
C GLU A 463 9.52 -6.94 30.73
N GLU A 464 9.71 -7.95 29.88
CA GLU A 464 10.68 -9.02 30.13
C GLU A 464 12.13 -8.52 30.17
N MET A 465 12.44 -7.49 29.37
CA MET A 465 13.74 -6.82 29.39
C MET A 465 13.88 -5.82 30.56
N GLY A 466 12.86 -5.72 31.43
CA GLY A 466 12.90 -4.89 32.64
C GLY A 466 12.59 -3.41 32.41
N VAL A 467 11.95 -3.06 31.28
CA VAL A 467 11.51 -1.68 31.04
C VAL A 467 10.42 -1.30 32.05
N GLU A 468 10.62 -0.17 32.73
CA GLU A 468 9.70 0.35 33.74
C GLU A 468 8.33 0.68 33.13
N SER A 469 7.24 0.40 33.87
CA SER A 469 5.88 0.52 33.35
C SER A 469 5.47 1.95 32.98
N ASP A 470 6.10 2.98 33.56
CA ASP A 470 5.86 4.39 33.24
C ASP A 470 6.53 4.82 31.91
N LYS A 471 7.48 4.02 31.40
CA LYS A 471 8.12 4.21 30.08
C LYS A 471 7.40 3.48 28.94
N ILE A 472 6.39 2.66 29.26
CA ILE A 472 5.57 1.93 28.29
C ILE A 472 4.15 2.51 28.31
N ILE A 473 3.83 3.36 27.34
CA ILE A 473 2.54 4.05 27.24
C ILE A 473 1.68 3.33 26.21
N VAL A 474 0.54 2.75 26.63
CA VAL A 474 -0.37 2.04 25.72
C VAL A 474 -1.64 2.86 25.51
N VAL A 475 -1.97 3.15 24.25
CA VAL A 475 -3.10 4.00 23.87
C VAL A 475 -3.98 3.31 22.83
N LYS A 476 -5.21 3.81 22.63
CA LYS A 476 -6.15 3.21 21.68
C LYS A 476 -5.90 3.62 20.23
N ASN A 477 -5.50 4.87 20.02
CA ASN A 477 -5.38 5.45 18.68
C ASN A 477 -4.27 6.51 18.63
N LEU A 478 -3.92 6.91 17.40
CA LEU A 478 -2.85 7.87 17.13
C LEU A 478 -3.09 9.24 17.80
N ASN A 479 -4.34 9.71 17.87
CA ASN A 479 -4.66 10.98 18.53
C ASN A 479 -4.28 10.97 20.02
N GLN A 480 -4.55 9.86 20.72
CA GLN A 480 -4.10 9.67 22.10
C GLN A 480 -2.57 9.57 22.18
N ALA A 481 -1.93 8.88 21.23
CA ALA A 481 -0.47 8.78 21.16
C ALA A 481 0.18 10.17 21.06
N MET A 482 -0.36 11.04 20.19
CA MET A 482 0.12 12.42 20.03
C MET A 482 -0.10 13.25 21.29
N SER A 483 -1.22 13.06 22.00
CA SER A 483 -1.47 13.73 23.26
C SER A 483 -0.46 13.31 24.33
N GLU A 484 -0.16 12.02 24.48
CA GLU A 484 0.85 11.55 25.43
C GLU A 484 2.26 11.98 25.04
N LEU A 485 2.60 11.91 23.75
CA LEU A 485 3.89 12.38 23.22
C LEU A 485 4.14 13.85 23.60
N SER A 486 3.13 14.71 23.47
CA SER A 486 3.24 16.14 23.79
C SER A 486 3.54 16.40 25.27
N LYS A 487 3.19 15.49 26.18
CA LYS A 487 3.45 15.62 27.63
C LYS A 487 4.87 15.21 27.99
N ILE A 488 5.47 14.28 27.25
CA ILE A 488 6.76 13.69 27.59
C ILE A 488 7.94 14.28 26.82
N THR A 489 7.71 14.82 25.62
CA THR A 489 8.78 15.30 24.72
C THR A 489 9.48 16.55 25.28
N ARG A 490 10.78 16.63 25.01
CA ARG A 490 11.66 17.75 25.35
C ARG A 490 12.51 18.11 24.12
N PRO A 491 13.06 19.33 24.05
CA PRO A 491 14.01 19.69 23.00
C PRO A 491 15.16 18.68 22.90
N ASN A 492 15.57 18.40 21.67
CA ASN A 492 16.56 17.40 21.24
C ASN A 492 16.13 15.94 21.33
N ASP A 493 14.94 15.60 21.86
CA ASP A 493 14.45 14.23 21.76
C ASP A 493 14.29 13.81 20.29
N VAL A 494 14.41 12.51 20.05
CA VAL A 494 14.25 11.89 18.74
C VAL A 494 13.04 10.96 18.78
N VAL A 495 12.04 11.25 17.95
CA VAL A 495 10.78 10.51 17.90
C VAL A 495 10.70 9.72 16.60
N LEU A 496 10.64 8.39 16.69
CA LEU A 496 10.40 7.50 15.56
C LEU A 496 8.92 7.14 15.47
N PHE A 497 8.28 7.50 14.36
CA PHE A 497 6.98 6.95 13.97
C PHE A 497 7.22 5.72 13.09
N GLU A 498 6.93 4.55 13.63
CA GLU A 498 7.18 3.27 12.98
C GLU A 498 5.85 2.55 12.73
N ASN A 499 5.48 2.43 11.45
CA ASN A 499 4.21 1.91 10.96
C ASN A 499 2.98 2.81 11.25
N ASP A 500 2.04 2.86 10.29
CA ASP A 500 0.69 3.41 10.46
C ASP A 500 -0.35 2.33 10.13
N LEU A 501 -1.43 2.26 10.90
CA LEU A 501 -2.46 1.26 10.70
C LEU A 501 -3.60 1.78 9.83
N PRO A 502 -4.03 1.00 8.81
CA PRO A 502 -5.32 1.20 8.16
C PRO A 502 -6.49 1.04 9.14
N ASP A 503 -7.60 1.72 8.85
CA ASP A 503 -8.83 1.73 9.67
C ASP A 503 -9.42 0.34 9.95
N THR A 504 -9.12 -0.63 9.08
CA THR A 504 -9.54 -2.02 9.24
C THR A 504 -8.96 -2.69 10.47
N TYR A 505 -7.91 -2.12 11.06
CA TYR A 505 -7.15 -2.67 12.18
C TYR A 505 -7.34 -1.91 13.50
N GLU A 506 -8.22 -0.89 13.54
CA GLU A 506 -8.55 -0.18 14.77
C GLU A 506 -9.38 -1.06 15.74
N GLU A 507 -9.04 -0.98 17.02
CA GLU A 507 -9.65 -1.76 18.12
C GLU A 507 -10.58 -0.95 19.02
#